data_AF-R5IXV5-F1
#
_entry.id   AF-R5IXV5-F1
#
_cell.length_a   1.000
_cell.length_b   1.000
_cell.length_c   1.000
_cell.angle_alpha   90.00
_cell.angle_beta   90.00
_cell.angle_gamma   90.00
#
_symmetry.space_group_name_H-M   'P 1'
#
loop_
_entity.id
_entity.type
_entity.pdbx_description
1 polymer ?
#
loop_
_entity_poly.entity_id
_entity_poly.type
_entity_poly.pdbx_seq_one_letter_code
_entity_poly.pdbx_strand_id
1 'polypeptide(L)'
;MKKSLTIIGIVIVIIAIIFIGAWIWFSGLKEDRAATQEKMNKILEAYPNFNQAVNDFSHLRNQFYTYKEDLYFETLRDNAEVWNTFMSNYAAGIQKVEENAKDLKENCNIEYGDVKVSTKCTNFKVNYEAAMNYYISDVNLYNQMVSEYEKYNTENGGQYPNVNKAEHVIYKDYIDYDEDGEYFGKEEVTTNEE
;
A
#
# COMPACT_ATOMS: atom_id res chain seq x y z
N MET A 1 -63.53 -12.90 -37.68
CA MET A 1 -62.22 -13.61 -37.60
C MET A 1 -61.00 -12.72 -37.89
N LYS A 2 -60.97 -11.86 -38.93
CA LYS A 2 -59.78 -11.03 -39.23
C LYS A 2 -59.32 -10.10 -38.09
N LYS A 3 -60.26 -9.42 -37.38
CA LYS A 3 -59.93 -8.49 -36.27
C LYS A 3 -59.36 -9.18 -35.02
N SER A 4 -59.78 -10.42 -34.70
CA SER A 4 -59.25 -11.14 -33.53
C SER A 4 -57.84 -11.66 -33.79
N LEU A 5 -57.53 -12.07 -35.03
CA LEU A 5 -56.18 -12.46 -35.45
C LEU A 5 -55.19 -11.28 -35.39
N THR A 6 -55.63 -10.06 -35.73
CA THR A 6 -54.77 -8.85 -35.64
C THR A 6 -54.48 -8.47 -34.18
N ILE A 7 -55.46 -8.58 -33.29
CA ILE A 7 -55.30 -8.29 -31.85
C ILE A 7 -54.38 -9.34 -31.20
N ILE A 8 -54.54 -10.63 -31.53
CA ILE A 8 -53.67 -11.71 -31.02
C ILE A 8 -52.22 -11.49 -31.49
N GLY A 9 -52.01 -11.08 -32.74
CA GLY A 9 -50.67 -10.75 -33.25
C GLY A 9 -49.99 -9.62 -32.48
N ILE A 10 -50.71 -8.54 -32.18
CA ILE A 10 -50.18 -7.39 -31.42
C ILE A 10 -49.80 -7.80 -29.99
N VAL A 11 -50.64 -8.61 -29.32
CA VAL A 11 -50.36 -9.11 -27.96
C VAL A 11 -49.10 -9.97 -27.93
N ILE A 12 -48.88 -10.82 -28.94
CA ILE A 12 -47.67 -11.66 -29.03
C ILE A 12 -46.41 -10.81 -29.19
N VAL A 13 -46.45 -9.74 -29.99
CA VAL A 13 -45.31 -8.83 -30.17
C VAL A 13 -44.97 -8.09 -28.86
N ILE A 14 -45.99 -7.62 -28.13
CA ILE A 14 -45.77 -6.94 -26.83
C ILE A 14 -45.13 -7.90 -25.82
N ILE A 15 -45.62 -9.14 -25.75
CA ILE A 15 -45.05 -10.17 -24.87
C ILE A 15 -43.59 -10.46 -25.26
N ALA A 16 -43.28 -10.58 -26.55
CA ALA A 16 -41.91 -10.81 -27.02
C ALA A 16 -40.95 -9.67 -26.63
N ILE A 17 -41.38 -8.41 -26.72
CA ILE A 17 -40.57 -7.25 -26.32
C ILE A 17 -40.26 -7.27 -24.81
N ILE A 18 -41.25 -7.63 -23.98
CA ILE A 18 -41.05 -7.76 -22.52
C ILE A 18 -40.05 -8.88 -22.21
N PHE A 19 -40.14 -10.03 -22.90
CA PHE A 19 -39.18 -11.13 -22.73
C PHE A 19 -37.77 -10.76 -23.17
N ILE A 20 -37.61 -10.05 -24.28
CA ILE A 20 -36.29 -9.59 -24.74
C ILE A 20 -35.69 -8.58 -23.74
N GLY A 21 -36.49 -7.62 -23.27
CA GLY A 21 -36.05 -6.65 -22.25
C GLY A 21 -35.66 -7.31 -20.93
N ALA A 22 -36.45 -8.29 -20.46
CA ALA A 22 -36.11 -9.07 -19.28
C ALA A 22 -34.82 -9.87 -19.48
N TRP A 23 -34.63 -10.50 -20.66
CA TRP A 23 -33.43 -11.29 -20.93
C TRP A 23 -32.15 -10.43 -20.94
N ILE A 24 -32.19 -9.26 -21.59
CA ILE A 24 -31.07 -8.30 -21.60
C ILE A 24 -30.73 -7.82 -20.18
N TRP A 25 -31.75 -7.52 -19.37
CA TRP A 25 -31.55 -7.08 -17.99
C TRP A 25 -31.00 -8.21 -17.10
N PHE A 26 -31.51 -9.43 -17.24
CA PHE A 26 -31.00 -10.60 -16.51
C PHE A 26 -29.59 -11.01 -16.95
N SER A 27 -29.20 -10.81 -18.21
CA SER A 27 -27.82 -11.05 -18.65
C SER A 27 -26.86 -10.01 -18.09
N GLY A 28 -27.23 -8.73 -18.09
CA GLY A 28 -26.41 -7.65 -17.51
C GLY A 28 -26.18 -7.83 -16.01
N LEU A 29 -27.21 -8.20 -15.25
CA LEU A 29 -27.07 -8.50 -13.81
C LEU A 29 -26.13 -9.67 -13.52
N LYS A 30 -26.03 -10.65 -14.42
CA LYS A 30 -25.10 -11.77 -14.28
C LYS A 30 -23.66 -11.36 -14.60
N GLU A 31 -23.49 -10.51 -15.59
CA GLU A 31 -22.19 -9.97 -15.98
C GLU A 31 -21.61 -9.07 -14.86
N ASP A 32 -22.41 -8.18 -14.29
CA ASP A 32 -22.01 -7.33 -13.16
C ASP A 32 -21.61 -8.15 -11.92
N ARG A 33 -22.37 -9.21 -11.64
CA ARG A 33 -22.03 -10.14 -10.55
C ARG A 33 -20.74 -10.92 -10.83
N ALA A 34 -20.53 -11.37 -12.06
CA ALA A 34 -19.32 -12.08 -12.44
C ALA A 34 -18.09 -11.16 -12.35
N ALA A 35 -18.20 -9.93 -12.84
CA ALA A 35 -17.14 -8.93 -12.74
C ALA A 35 -16.83 -8.58 -11.27
N THR A 36 -17.86 -8.40 -10.44
CA THR A 36 -17.67 -8.15 -9.00
C THR A 36 -16.99 -9.33 -8.32
N GLN A 37 -17.42 -10.56 -8.63
CA GLN A 37 -16.81 -11.77 -8.08
C GLN A 37 -15.35 -11.93 -8.51
N GLU A 38 -15.01 -11.57 -9.75
CA GLU A 38 -13.63 -11.58 -10.24
C GLU A 38 -12.74 -10.65 -9.42
N LYS A 39 -13.18 -9.40 -9.21
CA LYS A 39 -12.45 -8.43 -8.38
C LYS A 39 -12.27 -8.92 -6.94
N MET A 40 -13.33 -9.47 -6.36
CA MET A 40 -13.28 -10.09 -5.03
C MET A 40 -12.26 -11.22 -4.95
N ASN A 41 -12.18 -12.09 -5.97
CA ASN A 41 -11.20 -13.17 -6.02
C ASN A 41 -9.77 -12.62 -6.10
N LYS A 42 -9.51 -11.60 -6.94
CA LYS A 42 -8.20 -10.94 -7.02
C LYS A 42 -7.77 -10.38 -5.66
N ILE A 43 -8.68 -9.76 -4.92
CA ILE A 43 -8.40 -9.28 -3.56
C ILE A 43 -8.02 -10.44 -2.63
N LEU A 44 -8.79 -11.53 -2.66
CA LEU A 44 -8.56 -12.69 -1.81
C LEU A 44 -7.23 -13.38 -2.11
N GLU A 45 -6.82 -13.42 -3.38
CA GLU A 45 -5.57 -14.01 -3.86
C GLU A 45 -4.35 -13.11 -3.58
N ALA A 46 -4.48 -11.79 -3.76
CA ALA A 46 -3.38 -10.84 -3.56
C ALA A 46 -3.09 -10.56 -2.07
N TYR A 47 -4.13 -10.51 -1.22
CA TYR A 47 -4.00 -10.10 0.18
C TYR A 47 -2.96 -10.90 0.99
N PRO A 48 -2.87 -12.24 0.91
CA PRO A 48 -1.87 -13.00 1.66
C PRO A 48 -0.43 -12.57 1.36
N ASN A 49 -0.11 -12.28 0.09
CA ASN A 49 1.23 -11.87 -0.33
C ASN A 49 1.55 -10.46 0.15
N PHE A 50 0.60 -9.54 0.02
CA PHE A 50 0.70 -8.20 0.62
C PHE A 50 0.94 -8.26 2.13
N ASN A 51 0.11 -9.03 2.84
CA ASN A 51 0.19 -9.15 4.30
C ASN A 51 1.54 -9.74 4.74
N GLN A 52 2.07 -10.71 3.99
CA GLN A 52 3.41 -11.24 4.24
C GLN A 52 4.49 -10.18 4.00
N ALA A 53 4.40 -9.40 2.92
CA ALA A 53 5.35 -8.33 2.63
C ALA A 53 5.36 -7.26 3.74
N VAL A 54 4.19 -6.88 4.27
CA VAL A 54 4.08 -5.96 5.42
C VAL A 54 4.73 -6.55 6.67
N ASN A 55 4.50 -7.84 6.95
CA ASN A 55 5.13 -8.52 8.09
C ASN A 55 6.66 -8.57 7.94
N ASP A 56 7.15 -8.92 6.76
CA ASP A 56 8.59 -8.93 6.45
C ASP A 56 9.20 -7.53 6.67
N PHE A 57 8.52 -6.48 6.19
CA PHE A 57 8.96 -5.10 6.40
C PHE A 57 8.93 -4.70 7.88
N SER A 58 7.90 -5.11 8.63
CA SER A 58 7.83 -4.86 10.07
C SER A 58 9.00 -5.50 10.82
N HIS A 59 9.45 -6.69 10.41
CA HIS A 59 10.64 -7.32 10.99
C HIS A 59 11.91 -6.52 10.71
N LEU A 60 12.08 -6.02 9.48
CA LEU A 60 13.18 -5.12 9.15
C LEU A 60 13.11 -3.82 9.96
N ARG A 61 11.91 -3.26 10.17
CA ARG A 61 11.73 -2.07 11.00
C ARG A 61 12.12 -2.32 12.45
N ASN A 62 11.73 -3.45 13.02
CA ASN A 62 12.15 -3.80 14.38
C ASN A 62 13.68 -3.89 14.49
N GLN A 63 14.37 -4.41 13.46
CA GLN A 63 15.83 -4.39 13.40
C GLN A 63 16.39 -2.98 13.30
N PHE A 64 15.78 -2.09 12.51
CA PHE A 64 16.15 -0.67 12.45
C PHE A 64 16.11 -0.03 13.85
N TYR A 65 15.05 -0.26 14.63
CA TYR A 65 14.94 0.29 15.98
C TYR A 65 15.95 -0.32 16.96
N THR A 66 16.28 -1.60 16.83
CA THR A 66 17.39 -2.20 17.60
C THR A 66 18.72 -1.55 17.25
N TYR A 67 19.00 -1.30 15.96
CA TYR A 67 20.24 -0.63 15.57
C TYR A 67 20.25 0.86 15.93
N LYS A 68 19.07 1.50 15.96
CA LYS A 68 18.88 2.89 16.36
C LYS A 68 19.31 3.13 17.81
N GLU A 69 19.10 2.16 18.71
CA GLU A 69 19.53 2.29 20.13
C GLU A 69 21.04 2.53 20.28
N ASP A 70 21.83 2.03 19.33
CA ASP A 70 23.28 2.18 19.29
C ASP A 70 23.76 3.19 18.23
N LEU A 71 22.87 4.01 17.67
CA LEU A 71 23.16 4.93 16.56
C LEU A 71 23.92 6.20 17.00
N TYR A 72 25.16 6.01 17.44
CA TYR A 72 26.13 7.08 17.69
C TYR A 72 27.06 7.26 16.49
N PHE A 73 27.74 8.42 16.39
CA PHE A 73 28.70 8.67 15.30
C PHE A 73 29.82 7.63 15.22
N GLU A 74 30.26 7.12 16.38
CA GLU A 74 31.27 6.07 16.47
C GLU A 74 30.77 4.75 15.90
N THR A 75 29.53 4.37 16.23
CA THR A 75 28.89 3.17 15.69
C THR A 75 28.65 3.28 14.18
N LEU A 76 28.21 4.45 13.70
CA LEU A 76 28.04 4.75 12.28
C LEU A 76 29.38 4.63 11.54
N ARG A 77 30.46 5.21 12.09
CA ARG A 77 31.82 5.09 11.57
C ARG A 77 32.26 3.63 11.48
N ASP A 78 32.16 2.90 12.59
CA ASP A 78 32.73 1.56 12.72
C ASP A 78 31.93 0.51 11.92
N ASN A 79 30.66 0.81 11.60
CA ASN A 79 29.75 -0.10 10.92
C ASN A 79 29.15 0.48 9.62
N ALA A 80 29.85 1.39 8.95
CA ALA A 80 29.34 2.09 7.77
C ALA A 80 28.83 1.14 6.66
N GLU A 81 29.56 0.06 6.37
CA GLU A 81 29.15 -0.94 5.36
C GLU A 81 27.87 -1.71 5.78
N VAL A 82 27.75 -2.02 7.08
CA VAL A 82 26.57 -2.70 7.64
C VAL A 82 25.35 -1.80 7.51
N TRP A 83 25.48 -0.51 7.83
CA TRP A 83 24.40 0.47 7.69
C TRP A 83 23.98 0.66 6.23
N ASN A 84 24.94 0.83 5.31
CA ASN A 84 24.66 0.95 3.89
C ASN A 84 23.92 -0.27 3.34
N THR A 85 24.35 -1.48 3.74
CA THR A 85 23.69 -2.73 3.34
C THR A 85 22.30 -2.85 3.95
N PHE A 86 22.16 -2.52 5.24
CA PHE A 86 20.89 -2.57 5.95
C PHE A 86 19.87 -1.64 5.31
N MET A 87 20.22 -0.38 5.06
CA MET A 87 19.29 0.59 4.47
C MET A 87 18.91 0.25 3.02
N SER A 88 19.80 -0.38 2.26
CA SER A 88 19.48 -0.95 0.94
C SER A 88 18.43 -2.07 1.03
N ASN A 89 18.60 -3.00 1.98
CA ASN A 89 17.62 -4.06 2.23
C ASN A 89 16.30 -3.49 2.76
N TYR A 90 16.36 -2.43 3.57
CA TYR A 90 15.19 -1.74 4.11
C TYR A 90 14.36 -1.10 2.97
N ALA A 91 15.02 -0.44 2.02
CA ALA A 91 14.40 0.10 0.81
C ALA A 91 13.79 -0.99 -0.08
N ALA A 92 14.49 -2.11 -0.27
CA ALA A 92 13.95 -3.25 -1.02
C ALA A 92 12.72 -3.87 -0.32
N GLY A 93 12.71 -3.90 1.01
CA GLY A 93 11.58 -4.37 1.82
C GLY A 93 10.31 -3.56 1.57
N ILE A 94 10.39 -2.22 1.60
CA ILE A 94 9.21 -1.38 1.33
C ILE A 94 8.78 -1.43 -0.15
N GLN A 95 9.73 -1.58 -1.09
CA GLN A 95 9.40 -1.79 -2.51
C GLN A 95 8.60 -3.08 -2.72
N LYS A 96 8.93 -4.15 -2.01
CA LYS A 96 8.14 -5.39 -2.04
C LYS A 96 6.72 -5.19 -1.53
N VAL A 97 6.51 -4.35 -0.51
CA VAL A 97 5.16 -3.96 -0.05
C VAL A 97 4.40 -3.26 -1.18
N GLU A 98 5.02 -2.27 -1.83
CA GLU A 98 4.42 -1.55 -2.96
C GLU A 98 4.06 -2.47 -4.13
N GLU A 99 4.96 -3.38 -4.49
CA GLU A 99 4.73 -4.33 -5.58
C GLU A 99 3.56 -5.27 -5.31
N ASN A 100 3.44 -5.77 -4.07
CA ASN A 100 2.36 -6.67 -3.68
C ASN A 100 1.03 -5.94 -3.39
N ALA A 101 1.05 -4.61 -3.33
CA ALA A 101 -0.16 -3.79 -3.15
C ALA A 101 -0.93 -3.53 -4.45
N LYS A 102 -0.33 -3.72 -5.63
CA LYS A 102 -0.89 -3.27 -6.93
C LYS A 102 -2.33 -3.75 -7.18
N ASP A 103 -2.58 -5.06 -7.05
CA ASP A 103 -3.91 -5.62 -7.27
C ASP A 103 -4.91 -5.15 -6.21
N LEU A 104 -4.46 -4.93 -4.97
CA LEU A 104 -5.32 -4.42 -3.90
C LEU A 104 -5.67 -2.95 -4.14
N LYS A 105 -4.72 -2.12 -4.57
CA LYS A 105 -4.96 -0.70 -4.93
C LYS A 105 -6.04 -0.56 -6.00
N GLU A 106 -5.99 -1.42 -7.01
CA GLU A 106 -6.96 -1.39 -8.12
C GLU A 106 -8.37 -1.83 -7.68
N ASN A 107 -8.45 -2.84 -6.81
CA ASN A 107 -9.71 -3.52 -6.52
C ASN A 107 -10.36 -3.11 -5.19
N CYS A 108 -9.65 -2.47 -4.26
CA CYS A 108 -10.16 -2.01 -2.97
C CYS A 108 -10.68 -0.55 -2.94
N ASN A 109 -10.97 0.00 -4.12
CA ASN A 109 -11.53 1.35 -4.30
C ASN A 109 -13.07 1.41 -4.17
N ILE A 110 -13.74 0.28 -3.98
CA ILE A 110 -15.19 0.19 -3.83
C ILE A 110 -15.54 -0.65 -2.59
N GLU A 111 -16.76 -0.47 -2.08
CA GLU A 111 -17.31 -1.30 -1.02
C GLU A 111 -17.90 -2.60 -1.58
N TYR A 112 -17.58 -3.71 -0.90
CA TYR A 112 -18.13 -5.03 -1.22
C TYR A 112 -19.11 -5.45 -0.14
N GLY A 113 -20.24 -6.07 -0.54
CA GLY A 113 -21.19 -6.66 0.40
C GLY A 113 -20.64 -7.91 1.12
N ASP A 114 -19.54 -8.48 0.63
CA ASP A 114 -18.85 -9.59 1.29
C ASP A 114 -17.93 -9.07 2.40
N VAL A 115 -18.26 -9.43 3.64
CA VAL A 115 -17.54 -8.98 4.85
C VAL A 115 -16.06 -9.36 4.79
N LYS A 116 -15.70 -10.55 4.28
CA LYS A 116 -14.31 -11.01 4.25
C LYS A 116 -13.48 -10.17 3.29
N VAL A 117 -14.03 -9.82 2.13
CA VAL A 117 -13.36 -8.92 1.17
C VAL A 117 -13.28 -7.50 1.74
N SER A 118 -14.36 -7.00 2.30
CA SER A 118 -14.40 -5.65 2.91
C SER A 118 -13.38 -5.50 4.06
N THR A 119 -13.29 -6.46 4.98
CA THR A 119 -12.27 -6.46 6.04
C THR A 119 -10.85 -6.44 5.47
N LYS A 120 -10.59 -7.22 4.41
CA LYS A 120 -9.27 -7.24 3.76
C LYS A 120 -8.92 -5.91 3.11
N CYS A 121 -9.86 -5.28 2.42
CA CYS A 121 -9.62 -3.96 1.84
C CYS A 121 -9.36 -2.89 2.90
N THR A 122 -10.12 -2.92 4.00
CA THR A 122 -9.90 -2.01 5.14
C THR A 122 -8.51 -2.19 5.73
N ASN A 123 -8.14 -3.43 6.08
CA ASN A 123 -6.82 -3.73 6.63
C ASN A 123 -5.69 -3.41 5.66
N PHE A 124 -5.92 -3.62 4.36
CA PHE A 124 -4.96 -3.26 3.32
C PHE A 124 -4.65 -1.76 3.37
N LYS A 125 -5.68 -0.90 3.35
CA LYS A 125 -5.48 0.55 3.33
C LYS A 125 -4.66 1.03 4.54
N VAL A 126 -5.08 0.64 5.74
CA VAL A 126 -4.42 1.00 7.00
C VAL A 126 -2.97 0.51 7.05
N ASN A 127 -2.74 -0.77 6.74
CA ASN A 127 -1.39 -1.34 6.82
C ASN A 127 -0.45 -0.81 5.74
N TYR A 128 -0.99 -0.50 4.56
CA TYR A 128 -0.23 0.08 3.46
C TYR A 128 0.23 1.49 3.83
N GLU A 129 -0.70 2.33 4.31
CA GLU A 129 -0.38 3.67 4.79
C GLU A 129 0.69 3.63 5.88
N ALA A 130 0.45 2.84 6.93
CA ALA A 130 1.36 2.74 8.06
C ALA A 130 2.76 2.32 7.60
N ALA A 131 2.88 1.31 6.72
CA ALA A 131 4.18 0.87 6.21
C ALA A 131 4.91 1.98 5.44
N MET A 132 4.22 2.72 4.57
CA MET A 132 4.81 3.82 3.79
C MET A 132 5.26 4.97 4.70
N ASN A 133 4.40 5.38 5.62
CA ASN A 133 4.67 6.49 6.54
C ASN A 133 5.78 6.16 7.53
N TYR A 134 5.83 4.93 8.07
CA TYR A 134 6.95 4.48 8.89
C TYR A 134 8.27 4.52 8.12
N TYR A 135 8.28 4.01 6.88
CA TYR A 135 9.48 4.06 6.05
C TYR A 135 9.96 5.50 5.82
N ILE A 136 9.06 6.43 5.49
CA ILE A 136 9.39 7.85 5.32
C ILE A 136 9.99 8.42 6.60
N SER A 137 9.36 8.16 7.74
CA SER A 137 9.82 8.63 9.06
C SER A 137 11.22 8.09 9.40
N ASP A 138 11.43 6.79 9.20
CA ASP A 138 12.67 6.11 9.53
C ASP A 138 13.82 6.57 8.61
N VAL A 139 13.55 6.77 7.32
CA VAL A 139 14.51 7.33 6.35
C VAL A 139 14.87 8.78 6.70
N ASN A 140 13.89 9.62 7.06
CA ASN A 140 14.14 11.01 7.45
C ASN A 140 15.07 11.08 8.67
N LEU A 141 14.76 10.29 9.70
CA LEU A 141 15.56 10.20 10.92
C LEU A 141 16.99 9.73 10.62
N TYR A 142 17.14 8.64 9.86
CA TYR A 142 18.46 8.12 9.49
C TYR A 142 19.26 9.15 8.68
N ASN A 143 18.63 9.83 7.72
CA ASN A 143 19.28 10.84 6.89
C ASN A 143 19.70 12.08 7.67
N GLN A 144 18.94 12.47 8.71
CA GLN A 144 19.36 13.50 9.64
C GLN A 144 20.65 13.08 10.36
N MET A 145 20.68 11.87 10.92
CA MET A 145 21.85 11.33 11.62
C MET A 145 23.08 11.21 10.71
N VAL A 146 22.91 10.77 9.46
CA VAL A 146 23.99 10.73 8.47
C VAL A 146 24.49 12.14 8.16
N SER A 147 23.61 13.14 8.05
CA SER A 147 24.02 14.54 7.81
C SER A 147 24.85 15.10 8.97
N GLU A 148 24.45 14.80 10.21
CA GLU A 148 25.19 15.21 11.41
C GLU A 148 26.56 14.50 11.49
N TYR A 149 26.61 13.22 11.14
CA TYR A 149 27.85 12.46 11.02
C TYR A 149 28.78 13.00 9.93
N GLU A 150 28.25 13.34 8.74
CA GLU A 150 29.02 13.93 7.65
C GLU A 150 29.68 15.26 8.07
N LYS A 151 28.93 16.09 8.82
CA LYS A 151 29.46 17.32 9.42
C LYS A 151 30.59 17.01 10.41
N TYR A 152 30.38 16.08 11.34
CA TYR A 152 31.40 15.63 12.29
C TYR A 152 32.66 15.10 11.57
N ASN A 153 32.50 14.27 10.53
CA ASN A 153 33.62 13.74 9.75
C ASN A 153 34.39 14.87 9.06
N THR A 154 33.68 15.86 8.48
CA THR A 154 34.28 17.03 7.83
C THR A 154 35.10 17.87 8.82
N GLU A 155 34.55 18.14 10.00
CA GLU A 155 35.24 18.87 11.08
C GLU A 155 36.50 18.15 11.57
N ASN A 156 36.54 16.82 11.46
CA ASN A 156 37.69 15.98 11.78
C ASN A 156 38.59 15.66 10.58
N GLY A 157 38.49 16.44 9.50
CA GLY A 157 39.39 16.33 8.33
C GLY A 157 39.03 15.21 7.35
N GLY A 158 37.82 14.67 7.40
CA GLY A 158 37.30 13.68 6.44
C GLY A 158 37.96 12.32 6.51
N GLN A 159 38.43 11.92 7.71
CA GLN A 159 39.23 10.71 7.89
C GLN A 159 38.39 9.43 8.08
N TYR A 160 37.09 9.56 8.34
CA TYR A 160 36.21 8.44 8.62
C TYR A 160 35.45 7.93 7.37
N PRO A 161 35.06 6.64 7.32
CA PRO A 161 34.29 6.09 6.21
C PRO A 161 32.97 6.83 5.99
N ASN A 162 32.53 6.91 4.73
CA ASN A 162 31.25 7.52 4.40
C ASN A 162 30.09 6.56 4.68
N VAL A 163 29.04 7.10 5.28
CA VAL A 163 27.74 6.46 5.43
C VAL A 163 26.80 7.12 4.43
N ASN A 164 26.10 6.34 3.62
CA ASN A 164 25.23 6.87 2.58
C ASN A 164 23.86 7.22 3.17
N LYS A 165 23.30 8.33 2.71
CA LYS A 165 21.88 8.63 2.92
C LYS A 165 21.01 7.58 2.25
N ALA A 166 19.91 7.24 2.91
CA ALA A 166 18.87 6.39 2.35
C ALA A 166 17.97 7.19 1.40
N GLU A 167 17.47 6.53 0.36
CA GLU A 167 16.59 7.15 -0.63
C GLU A 167 15.12 6.94 -0.28
N HIS A 168 14.27 7.89 -0.65
CA HIS A 168 12.81 7.71 -0.64
C HIS A 168 12.39 7.01 -1.94
N VAL A 169 12.24 5.69 -1.89
CA VAL A 169 12.07 4.87 -3.10
C VAL A 169 10.63 4.79 -3.64
N ILE A 170 9.61 5.08 -2.81
CA ILE A 170 8.19 5.08 -3.23
C ILE A 170 7.61 6.49 -3.14
N TYR A 171 7.49 7.02 -1.91
CA TYR A 171 6.99 8.36 -1.62
C TYR A 171 8.01 9.16 -0.83
N LYS A 172 8.04 10.47 -1.08
CA LYS A 172 8.86 11.42 -0.32
C LYS A 172 8.10 11.98 0.88
N ASP A 173 6.82 12.25 0.69
CA ASP A 173 5.93 12.85 1.69
C ASP A 173 4.98 11.78 2.26
N TYR A 174 4.56 11.98 3.52
CA TYR A 174 3.56 11.13 4.16
C TYR A 174 2.27 11.08 3.34
N ILE A 175 1.64 9.91 3.33
CA ILE A 175 0.39 9.66 2.61
C ILE A 175 -0.74 9.43 3.61
N ASP A 176 -1.92 9.90 3.25
CA ASP A 176 -3.21 9.54 3.85
C ASP A 176 -3.93 8.73 2.78
N TYR A 177 -3.79 7.40 2.87
CA TYR A 177 -4.25 6.47 1.84
C TYR A 177 -5.67 5.96 2.12
N ASP A 178 -6.07 5.90 3.39
CA ASP A 178 -7.44 5.52 3.75
C ASP A 178 -8.41 6.71 3.81
N GLU A 179 -7.90 7.94 3.68
CA GLU A 179 -8.63 9.20 3.63
C GLU A 179 -9.36 9.51 4.96
N ASP A 180 -8.80 9.05 6.08
CA ASP A 180 -9.35 9.32 7.42
C ASP A 180 -8.90 10.66 8.03
N GLY A 181 -7.91 11.32 7.40
CA GLY A 181 -7.36 12.61 7.83
C GLY A 181 -6.31 12.53 8.94
N GLU A 182 -5.96 11.32 9.38
CA GLU A 182 -4.82 11.01 10.23
C GLU A 182 -3.65 10.51 9.34
N TYR A 183 -2.42 10.57 9.86
CA TYR A 183 -1.24 10.05 9.17
C TYR A 183 -0.62 8.99 10.06
N PHE A 184 -1.09 7.74 9.96
CA PHE A 184 -0.57 6.67 10.79
C PHE A 184 0.93 6.45 10.51
N GLY A 185 1.75 6.45 11.55
CA GLY A 185 3.20 6.25 11.45
C GLY A 185 4.03 7.52 11.24
N LYS A 186 3.43 8.71 11.30
CA LYS A 186 4.16 9.96 11.47
C LYS A 186 4.69 10.05 12.91
N GLU A 187 5.95 9.67 13.13
CA GLU A 187 6.65 10.05 14.37
C GLU A 187 7.09 11.51 14.21
N GLU A 188 6.62 12.40 15.09
CA GLU A 188 7.15 13.77 15.14
C GLU A 188 8.65 13.67 15.44
N VAL A 189 9.48 14.17 14.53
CA VAL A 189 10.88 14.45 14.84
C VAL A 189 10.83 15.63 15.80
N THR A 190 10.80 15.35 17.10
CA THR A 190 11.04 16.38 18.11
C THR A 190 12.48 16.83 17.92
N THR A 191 12.65 17.93 17.18
CA THR A 191 13.82 18.78 17.35
C THR A 191 13.80 19.20 18.82
N ASN A 192 14.62 18.58 19.65
CA ASN A 192 15.03 19.19 20.90
C ASN A 192 15.83 20.44 20.49
N GLU A 193 15.11 21.52 20.17
CA GLU A 193 15.65 22.86 20.25
C GLU A 193 15.93 23.12 21.74
N GLU A 194 17.14 23.58 21.98
CA GLU A 194 17.80 23.87 23.27
C GLU A 194 16.92 24.55 24.34
#